data_AF-A0AAW8EAX8-F1
#
_entry.id   AF-A0AAW8EAX8-F1
#
_cell.length_a   1.000
_cell.length_b   1.000
_cell.length_c   1.000
_cell.angle_alpha   90.00
_cell.angle_beta   90.00
_cell.angle_gamma   90.00
#
_symmetry.space_group_name_H-M   'P 1'
#
loop_
_entity.id
_entity.type
_entity.pdbx_description
1 polymer ?
#
loop_
_entity_poly.entity_id
_entity_poly.type
_entity_poly.pdbx_seq_one_letter_code
_entity_poly.pdbx_strand_id
1 'polypeptide(L)'
;MNSVPISIAASVVVTERSRRTWWRRIADGTVTRLADDARGRAMLSLGEVAPFICVPLDQVDLGFLVRADAGNADAQNDIGQLFSNAGKPTVALYWLEQAAHQGHADAMQWLGRCYIGGEGVPKNRNIGLMWIAKAAAHGHVIAQAQMQDSFRIPPANGLKGI
;
A
#
# COMPACT_ATOMS: atom_id res chain seq x y z
N MET A 1 -8.00 20.34 -22.47
CA MET A 1 -6.92 19.61 -21.79
C MET A 1 -7.56 18.42 -21.09
N ASN A 2 -7.11 17.20 -21.36
CA ASN A 2 -7.69 16.03 -20.69
C ASN A 2 -7.21 15.99 -19.24
N SER A 3 -8.13 16.12 -18.29
CA SER A 3 -7.82 15.99 -16.87
C SER A 3 -7.31 14.58 -16.58
N VAL A 4 -6.19 14.47 -15.87
CA VAL A 4 -5.63 13.17 -15.44
C VAL A 4 -6.63 12.49 -14.49
N PRO A 5 -7.12 11.27 -14.79
CA PRO A 5 -8.15 10.63 -13.98
C PRO A 5 -7.57 9.89 -12.78
N ILE A 6 -8.31 9.88 -11.66
CA ILE A 6 -8.08 9.01 -10.50
C ILE A 6 -9.41 8.47 -9.97
N SER A 7 -9.46 7.21 -9.54
CA SER A 7 -10.70 6.59 -9.06
C SER A 7 -11.17 7.20 -7.73
N ILE A 8 -12.49 7.26 -7.51
CA ILE A 8 -13.05 7.68 -6.20
C ILE A 8 -12.47 6.83 -5.07
N ALA A 9 -12.21 5.54 -5.29
CA ALA A 9 -11.62 4.66 -4.28
C ALA A 9 -10.21 5.11 -3.89
N ALA A 10 -9.34 5.37 -4.87
CA ALA A 10 -8.01 5.92 -4.61
C ALA A 10 -8.09 7.30 -3.95
N SER A 11 -8.98 8.19 -4.40
CA SER A 11 -9.19 9.51 -3.79
C SER A 11 -9.62 9.42 -2.33
N VAL A 12 -10.53 8.50 -1.98
CA VAL A 12 -10.93 8.26 -0.58
C VAL A 12 -9.72 7.91 0.28
N VAL A 13 -8.88 7.01 -0.21
CA VAL A 13 -7.71 6.52 0.51
C VAL A 13 -6.68 7.62 0.72
N VAL A 14 -6.19 8.25 -0.36
CA VAL A 14 -5.06 9.20 -0.28
C VAL A 14 -5.42 10.54 0.35
N THR A 15 -6.71 10.84 0.50
CA THR A 15 -7.18 12.07 1.16
C THR A 15 -7.75 11.82 2.55
N GLU A 16 -7.89 10.54 2.95
CA GLU A 16 -8.55 10.12 4.19
C GLU A 16 -9.98 10.68 4.34
N ARG A 17 -10.66 10.94 3.21
CA ARG A 17 -12.03 11.48 3.15
C ARG A 17 -13.01 10.41 2.74
N SER A 18 -14.21 10.45 3.33
CA SER A 18 -15.27 9.50 3.00
C SER A 18 -15.72 9.58 1.53
N ARG A 19 -16.25 8.47 1.01
CA ARG A 19 -16.90 8.44 -0.31
C ARG A 19 -18.05 9.43 -0.42
N ARG A 20 -18.80 9.65 0.67
CA ARG A 20 -19.88 10.67 0.74
C ARG A 20 -19.35 12.08 0.48
N THR A 21 -18.16 12.39 0.99
CA THR A 21 -17.51 13.70 0.77
C THR A 21 -17.28 13.95 -0.72
N TRP A 22 -16.75 12.95 -1.44
CA TRP A 22 -16.51 13.06 -2.87
C TRP A 22 -17.82 13.16 -3.67
N TRP A 23 -18.83 12.36 -3.36
CA TRP A 23 -20.13 12.49 -4.00
C TRP A 23 -20.81 13.84 -3.77
N ARG A 24 -20.67 14.42 -2.57
CA ARG A 24 -21.15 15.78 -2.31
C ARG A 24 -20.43 16.80 -3.18
N ARG A 25 -19.10 16.69 -3.31
CA ARG A 25 -18.28 17.58 -4.16
C ARG A 25 -18.60 17.48 -5.65
N ILE A 26 -19.00 16.30 -6.09
CA ILE A 26 -19.51 16.10 -7.46
C ILE A 26 -20.86 16.81 -7.61
N ALA A 27 -21.76 16.65 -6.62
CA ALA A 27 -23.09 17.24 -6.65
C ALA A 27 -23.09 18.78 -6.57
N ASP A 28 -22.14 19.36 -5.82
CA ASP A 28 -21.98 20.82 -5.70
C ASP A 28 -21.08 21.43 -6.79
N GLY A 29 -20.55 20.61 -7.70
CA GLY A 29 -19.74 21.05 -8.84
C GLY A 29 -18.30 21.46 -8.50
N THR A 30 -17.85 21.29 -7.25
CA THR A 30 -16.47 21.60 -6.87
C THR A 30 -15.44 20.57 -7.34
N VAL A 31 -15.89 19.37 -7.74
CA VAL A 31 -15.04 18.33 -8.35
C VAL A 31 -15.75 17.74 -9.56
N THR A 32 -15.04 17.70 -10.67
CA THR A 32 -15.43 17.14 -11.95
C THR A 32 -15.40 15.62 -11.89
N ARG A 33 -16.56 14.99 -12.09
CA ARG A 33 -16.66 13.55 -12.39
C ARG A 33 -16.32 13.31 -13.86
N LEU A 34 -15.36 12.42 -14.10
CA LEU A 34 -14.96 11.97 -15.42
C LEU A 34 -15.71 10.69 -15.81
N ALA A 35 -15.51 10.21 -17.03
CA ALA A 35 -16.03 8.92 -17.48
C ALA A 35 -15.50 7.78 -16.60
N ASP A 36 -16.29 6.72 -16.46
CA ASP A 36 -15.87 5.53 -15.73
C ASP A 36 -14.70 4.85 -16.47
N ASP A 37 -13.79 4.22 -15.72
CA ASP A 37 -12.69 3.46 -16.31
C ASP A 37 -13.16 2.11 -16.91
N ALA A 38 -12.24 1.37 -17.52
CA ALA A 38 -12.53 0.05 -18.10
C ALA A 38 -13.03 -0.99 -17.06
N ARG A 39 -12.90 -0.71 -15.76
CA ARG A 39 -13.37 -1.54 -14.64
C ARG A 39 -14.71 -1.03 -14.08
N GLY A 40 -15.33 -0.03 -14.72
CA GLY A 40 -16.57 0.60 -14.26
C GLY A 40 -16.41 1.46 -13.02
N ARG A 41 -15.19 1.89 -12.68
CA ARG A 41 -14.94 2.76 -11.52
C ARG A 41 -15.17 4.20 -11.91
N ALA A 42 -15.94 4.91 -11.08
CA ALA A 42 -16.09 6.36 -11.21
C ALA A 42 -14.76 7.07 -10.99
N MET A 43 -14.43 7.97 -11.92
CA MET A 43 -13.16 8.70 -11.95
C MET A 43 -13.39 10.20 -11.66
N LEU A 44 -12.39 10.82 -11.06
CA LEU A 44 -12.33 12.25 -10.73
C LEU A 44 -11.11 12.89 -11.40
N SER A 45 -11.15 14.21 -11.57
CA SER A 45 -9.97 14.99 -11.96
C SER A 45 -8.92 14.98 -10.84
N LEU A 46 -7.74 14.38 -11.10
CA LEU A 46 -6.66 14.34 -10.13
C LEU A 46 -6.20 15.75 -9.72
N GLY A 47 -6.19 16.72 -10.64
CA GLY A 47 -5.80 18.09 -10.33
C GLY A 47 -6.72 18.75 -9.29
N GLU A 48 -7.99 18.37 -9.25
CA GLU A 48 -8.96 18.87 -8.25
C GLU A 48 -8.93 18.05 -6.95
N VAL A 49 -8.45 16.80 -7.01
CA VAL A 49 -8.24 15.93 -5.84
C VAL A 49 -6.93 16.27 -5.12
N ALA A 50 -5.88 16.62 -5.86
CA ALA A 50 -4.51 16.79 -5.37
C ALA A 50 -4.37 17.72 -4.16
N PRO A 51 -5.08 18.87 -4.08
CA PRO A 51 -5.01 19.74 -2.90
C PRO A 51 -5.52 19.10 -1.60
N PHE A 52 -6.22 17.96 -1.68
CA PHE A 52 -6.78 17.25 -0.53
C PHE A 52 -5.97 16.01 -0.11
N ILE A 53 -4.88 15.68 -0.83
CA ILE A 53 -4.03 14.54 -0.50
C ILE A 53 -3.35 14.79 0.86
N CYS A 54 -3.33 13.77 1.72
CA CYS A 54 -2.93 13.92 3.12
C CYS A 54 -1.42 14.05 3.33
N VAL A 55 -0.64 14.03 2.24
CA VAL A 55 0.81 14.26 2.17
C VAL A 55 1.12 15.09 0.92
N PRO A 56 2.17 15.93 0.93
CA PRO A 56 2.60 16.63 -0.28
C PRO A 56 3.18 15.62 -1.27
N LEU A 57 2.67 15.63 -2.51
CA LEU A 57 3.16 14.80 -3.61
C LEU A 57 3.63 15.72 -4.74
N ASP A 58 4.81 15.44 -5.28
CA ASP A 58 5.28 16.13 -6.48
C ASP A 58 4.66 15.53 -7.77
N GLN A 59 5.07 16.03 -8.93
CA GLN A 59 4.54 15.54 -10.20
C GLN A 59 4.90 14.07 -10.48
N VAL A 60 6.07 13.63 -10.01
CA VAL A 60 6.54 12.26 -10.18
C VAL A 60 5.71 11.32 -9.32
N ASP A 61 5.48 11.68 -8.06
CA ASP A 61 4.65 10.95 -7.11
C ASP A 61 3.20 10.84 -7.59
N LEU A 62 2.63 11.93 -8.13
CA LEU A 62 1.30 11.90 -8.74
C LEU A 62 1.24 10.94 -9.94
N GLY A 63 2.33 10.85 -10.72
CA GLY A 63 2.46 9.87 -11.79
C GLY A 63 2.53 8.42 -11.30
N PHE A 64 3.19 8.16 -10.16
CA PHE A 64 3.13 6.86 -9.49
C PHE A 64 1.72 6.56 -8.98
N LEU A 65 1.04 7.53 -8.39
CA LEU A 65 -0.32 7.36 -7.86
C LEU A 65 -1.32 6.95 -8.95
N VAL A 66 -1.25 7.56 -10.13
CA VAL A 66 -2.11 7.20 -11.27
C VAL A 66 -1.82 5.78 -11.75
N ARG A 67 -0.54 5.38 -11.84
CA ARG A 67 -0.16 4.01 -12.20
C ARG A 67 -0.61 2.99 -11.15
N ALA A 68 -0.51 3.36 -9.86
CA ALA A 68 -0.96 2.52 -8.77
C ALA A 68 -2.47 2.29 -8.84
N ASP A 69 -3.26 3.36 -9.07
CA ASP A 69 -4.71 3.28 -9.27
C ASP A 69 -5.09 2.47 -10.53
N ALA A 70 -4.26 2.50 -11.57
CA ALA A 70 -4.42 1.66 -12.77
C ALA A 70 -4.07 0.18 -12.52
N GLY A 71 -3.44 -0.15 -11.39
CA GLY A 71 -3.14 -1.53 -10.98
C GLY A 71 -1.69 -1.95 -11.14
N ASN A 72 -0.76 -1.06 -11.46
CA ASN A 72 0.66 -1.42 -11.57
C ASN A 72 1.23 -1.76 -10.17
N ALA A 73 1.67 -3.00 -9.96
CA ALA A 73 2.11 -3.50 -8.66
C ALA A 73 3.34 -2.76 -8.11
N ASP A 74 4.30 -2.41 -8.97
CA ASP A 74 5.51 -1.67 -8.55
C ASP A 74 5.13 -0.27 -8.04
N ALA A 75 4.28 0.46 -8.78
CA ALA A 75 3.79 1.76 -8.38
C ALA A 75 2.92 1.71 -7.11
N GLN A 76 2.16 0.63 -6.92
CA GLN A 76 1.43 0.41 -5.67
C GLN A 76 2.39 0.20 -4.49
N ASN A 77 3.48 -0.55 -4.68
CA ASN A 77 4.52 -0.69 -3.68
C ASN A 77 5.22 0.66 -3.39
N ASP A 78 5.58 1.42 -4.42
CA ASP A 78 6.24 2.72 -4.30
C ASP A 78 5.38 3.73 -3.53
N ILE A 79 4.09 3.84 -3.90
CA ILE A 79 3.13 4.70 -3.18
C ILE A 79 2.92 4.20 -1.75
N GLY A 80 2.82 2.88 -1.56
CA GLY A 80 2.72 2.27 -0.24
C GLY A 80 3.86 2.70 0.68
N GLN A 81 5.11 2.58 0.20
CA GLN A 81 6.29 2.99 0.93
C GLN A 81 6.35 4.50 1.17
N LEU A 82 5.98 5.32 0.17
CA LEU A 82 5.93 6.78 0.30
C LEU A 82 5.01 7.19 1.46
N PHE A 83 3.77 6.70 1.46
CA PHE A 83 2.82 7.01 2.54
C PHE A 83 3.26 6.43 3.89
N SER A 84 3.91 5.27 3.91
CA SER A 84 4.48 4.69 5.14
C SER A 84 5.53 5.63 5.75
N ASN A 85 6.48 6.09 4.93
CA ASN A 85 7.54 7.02 5.34
C ASN A 85 6.98 8.37 5.78
N ALA A 86 5.86 8.80 5.20
CA ALA A 86 5.14 10.00 5.59
C ALA A 86 4.26 9.84 6.84
N GLY A 87 4.32 8.70 7.54
CA GLY A 87 3.55 8.45 8.76
C GLY A 87 2.05 8.23 8.50
N LYS A 88 1.69 7.74 7.31
CA LYS A 88 0.32 7.42 6.90
C LYS A 88 0.16 5.90 6.68
N PRO A 89 0.28 5.08 7.75
CA PRO A 89 0.34 3.64 7.61
C PRO A 89 -0.97 3.03 7.10
N THR A 90 -2.12 3.63 7.39
CA THR A 90 -3.44 3.18 6.86
C THR A 90 -3.53 3.33 5.33
N VAL A 91 -3.00 4.43 4.79
CA VAL A 91 -2.92 4.66 3.34
C VAL A 91 -1.89 3.73 2.71
N ALA A 92 -0.73 3.57 3.36
CA ALA A 92 0.31 2.66 2.91
C ALA A 92 -0.20 1.23 2.77
N LEU A 93 -0.87 0.71 3.80
CA LEU A 93 -1.43 -0.63 3.83
C LEU A 93 -2.38 -0.90 2.67
N TYR A 94 -3.27 0.04 2.33
CA TYR A 94 -4.17 -0.12 1.19
C TYR A 94 -3.39 -0.42 -0.10
N TRP A 95 -2.33 0.34 -0.37
CA TRP A 95 -1.55 0.16 -1.61
C TRP A 95 -0.65 -1.08 -1.56
N LEU A 96 -0.03 -1.35 -0.41
CA LEU A 96 0.80 -2.54 -0.21
C LEU A 96 -0.02 -3.84 -0.31
N GLU A 97 -1.26 -3.87 0.18
CA GLU A 97 -2.17 -5.00 0.02
C GLU A 97 -2.45 -5.29 -1.45
N GLN A 98 -2.74 -4.26 -2.25
CA GLN A 98 -2.96 -4.44 -3.69
C GLN A 98 -1.72 -4.99 -4.40
N ALA A 99 -0.53 -4.47 -4.10
CA ALA A 99 0.72 -4.96 -4.68
C ALA A 99 1.02 -6.41 -4.26
N ALA A 100 0.83 -6.72 -2.98
CA ALA A 100 1.05 -8.05 -2.44
C ALA A 100 0.08 -9.08 -3.03
N HIS A 101 -1.18 -8.72 -3.27
CA HIS A 101 -2.15 -9.59 -3.96
C HIS A 101 -1.75 -9.91 -5.39
N GLN A 102 -0.90 -9.09 -6.01
CA GLN A 102 -0.33 -9.34 -7.34
C GLN A 102 1.01 -10.09 -7.32
N GLY A 103 1.49 -10.52 -6.14
CA GLY A 103 2.74 -11.26 -6.02
C GLY A 103 3.98 -10.39 -5.76
N HIS A 104 3.81 -9.08 -5.50
CA HIS A 104 4.95 -8.19 -5.27
C HIS A 104 5.63 -8.50 -3.92
N ALA A 105 6.86 -9.01 -3.99
CA ALA A 105 7.56 -9.57 -2.84
C ALA A 105 7.93 -8.51 -1.79
N ASP A 106 8.38 -7.32 -2.20
CA ASP A 106 8.69 -6.22 -1.26
C ASP A 106 7.44 -5.75 -0.50
N ALA A 107 6.31 -5.59 -1.20
CA ALA A 107 5.05 -5.22 -0.58
C ALA A 107 4.59 -6.24 0.47
N MET A 108 4.74 -7.54 0.20
CA MET A 108 4.47 -8.60 1.19
C MET A 108 5.37 -8.45 2.42
N GLN A 109 6.65 -8.12 2.23
CA GLN A 109 7.56 -7.92 3.36
C GLN A 109 7.14 -6.71 4.21
N TRP A 110 6.74 -5.61 3.56
CA TRP A 110 6.22 -4.43 4.24
C TRP A 110 4.94 -4.73 5.02
N LEU A 111 3.96 -5.43 4.43
CA LEU A 111 2.77 -5.89 5.15
C LEU A 111 3.13 -6.75 6.36
N GLY A 112 4.08 -7.66 6.18
CA GLY A 112 4.61 -8.50 7.26
C GLY A 112 5.09 -7.68 8.45
N ARG A 113 5.86 -6.62 8.19
CA ARG A 113 6.33 -5.67 9.20
C ARG A 113 5.19 -4.90 9.85
N CYS A 114 4.24 -4.37 9.06
CA CYS A 114 3.10 -3.63 9.60
C CYS A 114 2.27 -4.47 10.57
N TYR A 115 1.98 -5.73 10.25
CA TYR A 115 1.27 -6.64 11.14
C TYR A 115 2.08 -7.03 12.39
N ILE A 116 3.41 -7.16 12.30
CA ILE A 116 4.26 -7.43 13.47
C ILE A 116 4.36 -6.21 14.39
N GLY A 117 4.49 -5.02 13.81
CA GLY A 117 4.63 -3.74 14.53
C GLY A 117 3.30 -3.19 15.05
N GLY A 118 2.18 -3.51 14.40
CA GLY A 118 0.89 -2.86 14.63
C GLY A 118 0.78 -1.49 13.98
N GLU A 119 1.47 -1.26 12.86
CA GLU A 119 1.48 0.02 12.15
C GLU A 119 0.29 0.10 11.20
N GLY A 120 -0.71 0.91 11.53
CA GLY A 120 -1.93 1.09 10.72
C GLY A 120 -2.91 -0.10 10.77
N VAL A 121 -2.50 -1.24 11.31
CA VAL A 121 -3.30 -2.45 11.55
C VAL A 121 -3.13 -2.96 12.97
N PRO A 122 -4.11 -3.69 13.53
CA PRO A 122 -3.92 -4.39 14.79
C PRO A 122 -2.72 -5.33 14.72
N LYS A 123 -1.85 -5.26 15.74
CA LYS A 123 -0.69 -6.13 15.85
C LYS A 123 -1.10 -7.60 15.83
N ASN A 124 -0.60 -8.33 14.84
CA ASN A 124 -0.80 -9.76 14.69
C ASN A 124 0.45 -10.41 14.10
N ARG A 125 1.26 -10.99 14.99
CA ARG A 125 2.53 -11.64 14.61
C ARG A 125 2.32 -12.80 13.64
N ASN A 126 1.23 -13.56 13.76
CA ASN A 126 0.99 -14.73 12.89
C ASN A 126 0.70 -14.30 11.45
N ILE A 127 -0.15 -13.28 11.27
CA ILE A 127 -0.42 -12.72 9.94
C ILE A 127 0.86 -12.10 9.36
N GLY A 128 1.64 -11.40 10.19
CA GLY A 128 2.89 -10.81 9.73
C GLY A 128 3.91 -11.84 9.25
N LEU A 129 4.11 -12.93 10.01
CA LEU A 129 4.98 -14.04 9.60
C LEU A 129 4.47 -14.75 8.35
N MET A 130 3.15 -14.90 8.18
CA MET A 130 2.56 -15.44 6.96
C MET A 130 2.94 -14.60 5.74
N TRP A 131 2.87 -13.27 5.83
CA TRP A 131 3.27 -12.39 4.73
C TRP A 131 4.78 -12.43 4.46
N ILE A 132 5.62 -12.47 5.49
CA ILE A 132 7.08 -12.65 5.32
C ILE A 132 7.38 -14.00 4.65
N ALA A 133 6.67 -15.07 5.00
CA ALA A 133 6.82 -16.38 4.37
C ALA A 133 6.50 -16.33 2.87
N LYS A 134 5.39 -15.66 2.52
CA LYS A 134 5.02 -15.44 1.11
C LYS A 134 6.08 -14.59 0.39
N ALA A 135 6.57 -13.52 1.00
CA ALA A 135 7.64 -12.71 0.43
C ALA A 135 8.89 -13.56 0.13
N ALA A 136 9.29 -14.42 1.07
CA ALA A 136 10.44 -15.32 0.91
C ALA A 136 10.24 -16.33 -0.24
N ALA A 137 9.02 -16.89 -0.35
CA ALA A 137 8.64 -17.78 -1.45
C ALA A 137 8.64 -17.08 -2.82
N HIS A 138 8.38 -15.77 -2.84
CA HIS A 138 8.45 -14.91 -4.03
C HIS A 138 9.84 -14.28 -4.24
N GLY A 139 10.89 -14.78 -3.59
CA GLY A 139 12.27 -14.38 -3.87
C GLY A 139 12.78 -13.17 -3.08
N HIS A 140 12.03 -12.65 -2.10
CA HIS A 140 12.47 -11.51 -1.30
C HIS A 140 13.65 -11.88 -0.41
N VAL A 141 14.84 -11.37 -0.73
CA VAL A 141 16.12 -11.74 -0.10
C VAL A 141 16.10 -11.54 1.42
N ILE A 142 15.61 -10.39 1.90
CA ILE A 142 15.56 -10.12 3.36
C ILE A 142 14.57 -11.05 4.05
N ALA A 143 13.48 -11.44 3.37
CA ALA A 143 12.47 -12.32 3.98
C ALA A 143 12.97 -13.76 4.05
N GLN A 144 13.74 -14.19 3.04
CA GLN A 144 14.44 -15.48 3.05
C GLN A 144 15.43 -15.56 4.22
N ALA A 145 16.23 -14.51 4.44
CA ALA A 145 17.13 -14.44 5.59
C ALA A 145 16.37 -14.49 6.93
N GLN A 146 15.28 -13.72 7.07
CA GLN A 146 14.44 -13.72 8.27
C GLN A 146 13.85 -15.10 8.60
N MET A 147 13.50 -15.87 7.57
CA MET A 147 13.01 -17.24 7.76
C MET A 147 14.14 -18.19 8.16
N GLN A 148 15.31 -18.11 7.51
CA GLN A 148 16.46 -18.95 7.85
C GLN A 148 16.91 -18.77 9.31
N ASP A 149 16.93 -17.54 9.82
CA ASP A 149 17.25 -17.25 11.22
C ASP A 149 16.17 -17.77 12.19
N SER A 150 14.91 -17.78 11.77
CA SER A 150 13.81 -18.32 12.58
C SER A 150 13.85 -19.85 12.70
N PHE A 151 14.42 -20.57 11.71
CA PHE A 151 14.58 -22.03 11.71
C PHE A 151 15.97 -22.50 12.14
N ARG A 152 16.91 -21.58 12.39
CA ARG A 152 18.24 -21.90 12.90
C ARG A 152 18.12 -22.35 14.37
N ILE A 153 18.10 -23.66 14.58
CA ILE A 153 18.26 -24.26 15.90
C ILE A 153 19.60 -23.76 16.47
N PRO A 154 19.65 -23.12 17.65
CA PRO A 154 20.92 -22.76 18.26
C PRO A 154 21.75 -24.04 18.46
N PRO A 155 23.07 -24.04 18.20
CA PRO A 155 23.88 -25.22 18.44
C PRO A 155 23.69 -25.65 19.90
N ALA A 156 23.37 -26.92 20.10
CA ALA A 156 23.19 -27.54 21.41
C ALA A 156 24.53 -27.57 22.18
N ASN A 157 24.95 -26.42 22.70
CA ASN A 157 26.11 -26.32 23.57
C ASN A 157 25.63 -26.11 25.00
N GLY A 158 25.38 -27.24 25.67
CA GLY A 158 25.00 -27.26 27.09
C GLY A 158 25.06 -28.62 27.79
N LEU A 159 25.65 -29.65 27.17
CA LEU A 159 25.92 -30.92 27.84
C LEU A 159 27.41 -31.28 27.71
N LYS A 160 28.25 -30.59 28.49
CA LYS A 160 29.35 -31.28 29.19
C LYS A 160 28.69 -31.72 30.51
N GLY A 161 28.29 -32.97 30.68
CA GLY A 161 29.18 -34.13 30.70
C GLY A 161 29.73 -34.25 32.11
N ILE A 162 29.03 -35.07 32.92
CA ILE A 162 29.46 -35.83 34.12
C ILE A 162 30.60 -35.30 35.00
#